data_AF-A0A6G6JZU1-F1
#
_entry.id   AF-A0A6G6JZU1-F1
#
_cell.length_a   1.000
_cell.length_b   1.000
_cell.length_c   1.000
_cell.angle_alpha   90.00
_cell.angle_beta   90.00
_cell.angle_gamma   90.00
#
_symmetry.space_group_name_H-M   'P 1'
#
loop_
_entity.id
_entity.type
_entity.pdbx_description
1 polymer ?
#
loop_
_entity_poly.entity_id
_entity_poly.type
_entity_poly.pdbx_seq_one_letter_code
_entity_poly.pdbx_strand_id
1 'polypeptide(L)'
;MEDESAAWLQLKREIRVLRVGLFAVLGTLMAGLLVANLATVLLLSPMARVFEDMLGSASKAPQLTQMVLSYGRVSAGMLPFLVLTLVSLPACTVMVMYRRSLWPITVMGLALIFLAIHVVVVWLAMLIPLVQIIQGMNGRP
;
A
#
# COMPACT_ATOMS: atom_id res chain seq x y z
N MET A 1 -31.75 3.83 -38.98
CA MET A 1 -31.98 4.74 -37.83
C MET A 1 -32.34 3.97 -36.55
N GLU A 2 -33.17 2.91 -36.59
CA GLU A 2 -33.39 2.04 -35.41
C GLU A 2 -32.15 1.23 -34.98
N ASP A 3 -31.36 0.71 -35.94
CA ASP A 3 -30.16 -0.07 -35.63
C ASP A 3 -29.05 0.72 -34.89
N GLU A 4 -28.89 2.00 -35.21
CA GLU A 4 -27.91 2.87 -34.55
C GLU A 4 -28.28 3.15 -33.08
N SER A 5 -29.58 3.23 -32.78
CA SER A 5 -30.09 3.41 -31.42
C SER A 5 -29.82 2.18 -30.55
N ALA A 6 -30.03 0.97 -31.11
CA ALA A 6 -29.77 -0.29 -30.42
C ALA A 6 -28.27 -0.49 -30.14
N ALA A 7 -27.40 -0.24 -31.15
CA ALA A 7 -25.95 -0.33 -30.99
C ALA A 7 -25.42 0.65 -29.92
N TRP A 8 -25.95 1.87 -29.89
CA TRP A 8 -25.58 2.87 -28.89
C TRP A 8 -26.00 2.49 -27.46
N LEU A 9 -27.18 1.90 -27.31
CA LEU A 9 -27.67 1.40 -26.02
C LEU A 9 -26.82 0.23 -25.52
N GLN A 10 -26.41 -0.67 -26.42
CA GLN A 10 -25.53 -1.79 -26.09
C GLN A 10 -24.15 -1.28 -25.64
N LEU A 11 -23.53 -0.36 -26.39
CA LEU A 11 -22.24 0.22 -26.03
C LEU A 11 -22.28 0.90 -24.65
N LYS A 12 -23.34 1.66 -24.36
CA LYS A 12 -23.53 2.28 -23.04
C LYS A 12 -23.64 1.26 -21.91
N ARG A 13 -24.26 0.10 -22.16
CA ARG A 13 -24.37 -0.98 -21.19
C ARG A 13 -23.00 -1.62 -20.95
N GLU A 14 -22.26 -1.94 -22.01
CA GLU A 14 -20.91 -2.52 -21.92
C GLU A 14 -19.94 -1.61 -21.18
N ILE A 15 -19.90 -0.30 -21.51
CA ILE A 15 -19.06 0.69 -20.80
C ILE A 15 -19.42 0.75 -19.32
N ARG A 16 -20.70 0.66 -18.97
CA ARG A 16 -21.15 0.69 -17.58
C ARG A 16 -20.68 -0.56 -16.83
N VAL A 17 -20.81 -1.74 -17.43
CA VAL A 17 -20.35 -3.00 -16.84
C VAL A 17 -18.84 -2.98 -16.64
N LEU A 18 -18.07 -2.57 -17.66
CA LEU A 18 -16.62 -2.42 -17.57
C LEU A 18 -16.21 -1.46 -16.45
N ARG A 19 -16.89 -0.32 -16.32
CA ARG A 19 -16.61 0.66 -15.27
C ARG A 19 -16.87 0.09 -13.87
N VAL A 20 -18.00 -0.60 -13.68
CA VAL A 20 -18.32 -1.24 -12.40
C VAL A 20 -17.32 -2.35 -12.06
N GLY A 21 -16.96 -3.19 -13.05
CA GLY A 21 -15.94 -4.23 -12.87
C GLY A 21 -14.58 -3.65 -12.49
N LEU A 22 -14.13 -2.62 -13.19
CA LEU A 22 -12.90 -1.90 -12.86
C LEU A 22 -12.95 -1.32 -11.45
N PHE A 23 -14.10 -0.75 -11.05
CA PHE A 23 -14.27 -0.19 -9.72
C PHE A 23 -14.18 -1.24 -8.61
N ALA A 24 -14.80 -2.39 -8.82
CA ALA A 24 -14.70 -3.52 -7.89
C ALA A 24 -13.25 -3.98 -7.75
N VAL A 25 -12.54 -4.18 -8.86
CA VAL A 25 -11.12 -4.61 -8.84
C VAL A 25 -10.23 -3.60 -8.11
N LEU A 26 -10.33 -2.31 -8.44
CA LEU A 26 -9.54 -1.27 -7.78
C LEU A 26 -9.85 -1.15 -6.28
N GLY A 27 -11.12 -1.27 -5.90
CA GLY A 27 -11.55 -1.26 -4.50
C GLY A 27 -11.00 -2.46 -3.72
N THR A 28 -11.07 -3.66 -4.29
CA THR A 28 -10.49 -4.87 -3.68
C THR A 28 -8.97 -4.77 -3.53
N LEU A 29 -8.27 -4.28 -4.54
CA LEU A 29 -6.82 -4.05 -4.48
C LEU A 29 -6.45 -3.05 -3.38
N MET A 30 -7.20 -1.94 -3.27
CA MET A 30 -6.97 -0.93 -2.24
C MET A 30 -7.15 -1.51 -0.84
N ALA A 31 -8.26 -2.25 -0.63
CA ALA A 31 -8.52 -2.91 0.64
C ALA A 31 -7.42 -3.92 0.99
N GLY A 32 -6.99 -4.74 0.02
CA GLY A 32 -5.91 -5.70 0.22
C GLY A 32 -4.58 -5.03 0.61
N LEU A 33 -4.21 -3.95 -0.07
CA LEU A 33 -3.01 -3.18 0.25
C LEU A 33 -3.10 -2.48 1.62
N LEU A 34 -4.27 -1.99 2.02
CA LEU A 34 -4.47 -1.41 3.35
C LEU A 34 -4.29 -2.46 4.46
N VAL A 35 -4.81 -3.67 4.24
CA VAL A 35 -4.61 -4.80 5.16
C VAL A 35 -3.14 -5.21 5.20
N ALA A 36 -2.46 -5.28 4.05
CA ALA A 36 -1.02 -5.57 3.99
C ALA A 36 -0.20 -4.50 4.72
N ASN A 37 -0.55 -3.23 4.56
CA ASN A 37 0.07 -2.11 5.27
C ASN A 37 -0.15 -2.21 6.80
N LEU A 38 -1.37 -2.51 7.24
CA LEU A 38 -1.67 -2.74 8.66
C LEU A 38 -0.84 -3.90 9.22
N ALA A 39 -0.82 -5.04 8.52
CA ALA A 39 -0.03 -6.19 8.93
C ALA A 39 1.45 -5.85 9.04
N THR A 40 1.97 -5.10 8.08
CA THR A 40 3.37 -4.63 8.07
C THR A 40 3.67 -3.76 9.28
N VAL A 41 2.81 -2.79 9.58
CA VAL A 41 2.92 -1.92 10.76
C VAL A 41 2.92 -2.73 12.06
N LEU A 42 2.02 -3.71 12.17
CA LEU A 42 1.94 -4.57 13.35
C LEU A 42 3.20 -5.44 13.52
N LEU A 43 3.87 -5.79 12.42
CA LEU A 43 5.13 -6.54 12.43
C LEU A 43 6.36 -5.69 12.78
N LEU A 44 6.29 -4.35 12.68
CA LEU A 44 7.44 -3.49 12.98
C LEU A 44 7.92 -3.60 14.43
N SER A 45 6.98 -3.65 15.39
CA SER A 45 7.31 -3.76 16.82
C SER A 45 8.04 -5.06 17.17
N PRO A 46 7.55 -6.26 16.81
CA PRO A 46 8.29 -7.50 17.04
C PRO A 46 9.59 -7.57 16.23
N MET A 47 9.62 -7.06 15.00
CA MET A 47 10.87 -7.01 14.21
C MET A 47 11.93 -6.12 14.85
N ALA A 48 11.55 -5.00 15.46
CA ALA A 48 12.47 -4.15 16.20
C ALA A 48 13.21 -4.93 17.30
N ARG A 49 12.47 -5.78 18.04
CA ARG A 49 13.04 -6.63 19.09
C ARG A 49 13.97 -7.68 18.51
N VAL A 50 13.57 -8.34 17.43
CA VAL A 50 14.42 -9.33 16.73
C VAL A 50 15.73 -8.69 16.27
N PHE A 51 15.68 -7.47 15.71
CA PHE A 51 16.89 -6.75 15.32
C PHE A 51 17.76 -6.35 16.50
N GLU A 52 17.15 -5.94 17.61
CA GLU A 52 17.86 -5.63 18.85
C GLU A 52 18.57 -6.87 19.42
N ASP A 53 17.90 -8.03 19.42
CA ASP A 53 18.47 -9.30 19.85
C ASP A 53 19.60 -9.78 18.93
N MET A 54 19.45 -9.61 17.60
CA MET A 54 20.44 -10.05 16.61
C MET A 54 21.68 -9.15 16.52
N LEU A 55 21.51 -7.83 16.65
CA LEU A 55 22.59 -6.85 16.48
C LEU A 55 23.14 -6.31 17.82
N GLY A 56 22.48 -6.65 18.93
CA GLY A 56 22.69 -6.07 20.26
C GLY A 56 22.19 -4.63 20.40
N SER A 57 21.81 -3.98 19.29
CA SER A 57 21.16 -2.67 19.29
C SER A 57 20.51 -2.39 17.94
N ALA A 58 19.29 -1.85 17.96
CA ALA A 58 18.57 -1.45 16.75
C ALA A 58 19.27 -0.32 15.96
N SER A 59 20.18 0.44 16.59
CA SER A 59 20.95 1.52 15.95
C SER A 59 22.06 1.03 15.02
N LYS A 60 22.30 -0.29 14.97
CA LYS A 60 23.26 -0.91 14.04
C LYS A 60 22.62 -1.42 12.76
N ALA A 61 21.28 -1.37 12.66
CA ALA A 61 20.58 -1.73 11.43
C ALA A 61 20.89 -0.72 10.31
N PRO A 62 20.69 -1.06 9.03
CA PRO A 62 20.80 -0.10 7.93
C PRO A 62 19.91 1.13 8.12
N GLN A 63 20.31 2.29 7.59
CA GLN A 63 19.60 3.57 7.79
C GLN A 63 18.12 3.50 7.41
N LEU A 64 17.79 2.84 6.30
CA LEU A 64 16.40 2.64 5.86
C LEU A 64 15.57 1.89 6.92
N THR A 65 16.15 0.85 7.52
CA THR A 65 15.53 0.05 8.59
C THR A 65 15.37 0.87 9.86
N GLN A 66 16.40 1.63 10.27
CA GLN A 66 16.28 2.52 11.43
C GLN A 66 15.19 3.57 11.25
N MET A 67 15.09 4.13 10.04
CA MET A 67 14.04 5.08 9.70
C MET A 67 12.66 4.42 9.85
N VAL A 68 12.48 3.24 9.26
CA VAL A 68 11.24 2.46 9.35
C VAL A 68 10.88 2.04 10.80
N LEU A 69 11.87 1.62 11.59
CA LEU A 69 11.67 1.25 13.00
C LEU A 69 11.37 2.47 13.89
N SER A 70 12.01 3.60 13.62
CA SER A 70 11.76 4.85 14.36
C SER A 70 10.34 5.37 14.10
N TYR A 71 9.81 5.24 12.87
CA TYR A 71 8.41 5.53 12.58
C TYR A 71 7.44 4.64 13.37
N GLY A 72 7.78 3.37 13.57
CA GLY A 72 7.04 2.46 14.43
C GLY A 72 6.99 2.94 15.90
N ARG A 73 8.04 3.61 16.39
CA ARG A 73 8.11 4.07 17.79
C ARG A 73 7.37 5.38 18.06
N VAL A 74 7.41 6.32 17.11
CA VAL A 74 6.88 7.70 17.30
C VAL A 74 5.36 7.74 17.51
N SER A 75 4.64 6.67 17.23
CA SER A 75 3.16 6.66 17.25
C SER A 75 2.52 5.37 17.77
N ALA A 76 3.24 4.58 18.57
CA ALA A 76 2.84 3.21 18.90
C ALA A 76 2.55 2.35 17.65
N GLY A 77 3.21 2.65 16.53
CA GLY A 77 3.07 1.99 15.24
C GLY A 77 1.99 2.56 14.34
N MET A 78 1.00 3.31 14.84
CA MET A 78 -0.23 3.55 14.08
C MET A 78 -0.22 4.75 13.14
N LEU A 79 0.72 5.69 13.24
CA LEU A 79 0.72 6.92 12.42
C LEU A 79 0.93 6.65 10.92
N PRO A 80 1.85 5.76 10.49
CA PRO A 80 1.95 5.36 9.08
C PRO A 80 0.64 4.75 8.56
N PHE A 81 0.00 3.90 9.36
CA PHE A 81 -1.29 3.32 9.03
C PHE A 81 -2.38 4.40 8.93
N LEU A 82 -2.43 5.35 9.87
CA LEU A 82 -3.37 6.47 9.87
C LEU A 82 -3.21 7.37 8.65
N VAL A 83 -1.97 7.78 8.32
CA VAL A 83 -1.69 8.63 7.16
C VAL A 83 -2.11 7.93 5.86
N LEU A 84 -1.78 6.66 5.70
CA LEU A 84 -2.13 5.89 4.50
C LEU A 84 -3.64 5.62 4.40
N THR A 85 -4.29 5.39 5.54
CA THR A 85 -5.75 5.24 5.60
C THR A 85 -6.45 6.57 5.29
N LEU A 86 -5.94 7.69 5.77
CA LEU A 86 -6.46 9.04 5.50
C LEU A 86 -6.26 9.47 4.04
N VAL A 87 -5.29 8.92 3.33
CA VAL A 87 -5.14 9.14 1.87
C VAL A 87 -6.09 8.22 1.08
N SER A 88 -6.30 6.99 1.56
CA SER A 88 -7.07 5.97 0.84
C SER A 88 -8.60 6.12 1.00
N LEU A 89 -9.08 6.53 2.18
CA LEU A 89 -10.51 6.74 2.45
C LEU A 89 -11.13 7.84 1.57
N PRO A 90 -10.52 9.04 1.41
CA PRO A 90 -10.98 10.05 0.47
C PRO A 90 -10.98 9.57 -0.99
N ALA A 91 -10.01 8.75 -1.39
CA ALA A 91 -10.00 8.19 -2.75
C ALA A 91 -11.23 7.28 -2.98
N CYS A 92 -11.61 6.48 -1.98
CA CYS A 92 -12.83 5.68 -2.01
C CYS A 92 -14.11 6.54 -2.01
N THR A 93 -14.19 7.61 -1.22
CA THR A 93 -15.37 8.49 -1.21
C THR A 93 -15.52 9.27 -2.51
N VAL A 94 -14.42 9.80 -3.06
CA VAL A 94 -14.39 10.47 -4.38
C VAL A 94 -14.87 9.52 -5.48
N MET A 95 -14.53 8.22 -5.41
CA MET A 95 -15.03 7.21 -6.33
C MET A 95 -16.55 7.05 -6.29
N VAL A 96 -17.13 6.98 -5.09
CA VAL A 96 -18.58 6.85 -4.90
C VAL A 96 -19.32 8.12 -5.35
N MET A 97 -18.81 9.29 -4.98
CA MET A 97 -19.45 10.58 -5.26
C MET A 97 -19.36 10.98 -6.74
N TYR A 98 -18.23 10.71 -7.40
CA TYR A 98 -17.97 11.18 -8.77
C TYR A 98 -17.91 10.04 -9.80
N ARG A 99 -18.74 9.00 -9.63
CA ARG A 99 -18.82 7.80 -10.50
C ARG A 99 -18.98 8.05 -12.01
N ARG A 100 -19.42 9.25 -12.40
CA ARG A 100 -19.58 9.64 -13.82
C ARG A 100 -18.28 10.19 -14.43
N SER A 101 -17.36 10.67 -13.61
CA SER A 101 -16.06 11.23 -14.00
C SER A 101 -14.98 10.15 -14.06
N LEU A 102 -13.91 10.40 -14.83
CA LEU A 102 -12.70 9.56 -14.85
C LEU A 102 -11.70 9.93 -13.75
N TRP A 103 -11.82 11.13 -13.18
CA TRP A 103 -10.96 11.63 -12.10
C TRP A 103 -10.82 10.70 -10.88
N PRO A 104 -11.87 9.99 -10.43
CA PRO A 104 -11.71 9.08 -9.30
C PRO A 104 -10.84 7.87 -9.62
N ILE A 105 -10.79 7.43 -10.89
CA ILE A 105 -9.92 6.33 -11.31
C ILE A 105 -8.46 6.76 -11.21
N THR A 106 -8.13 7.98 -11.65
CA THR A 106 -6.76 8.49 -11.59
C THR A 106 -6.32 8.71 -10.15
N VAL A 107 -7.16 9.32 -9.31
CA VAL A 107 -6.88 9.52 -7.87
C VAL A 107 -6.68 8.18 -7.15
N MET A 108 -7.57 7.21 -7.39
CA MET A 108 -7.43 5.87 -6.81
C MET A 108 -6.17 5.17 -7.31
N GLY A 109 -5.87 5.27 -8.62
CA GLY A 109 -4.66 4.69 -9.20
C GLY A 109 -3.39 5.25 -8.57
N LEU A 110 -3.33 6.57 -8.35
CA LEU A 110 -2.21 7.21 -7.67
C LEU A 110 -2.09 6.76 -6.21
N ALA A 111 -3.20 6.70 -5.48
CA ALA A 111 -3.21 6.21 -4.11
C ALA A 111 -2.75 4.73 -4.01
N LEU A 112 -3.17 3.88 -4.96
CA LEU A 112 -2.73 2.49 -5.06
C LEU A 112 -1.22 2.39 -5.31
N ILE A 113 -0.70 3.16 -6.26
CA ILE A 113 0.75 3.17 -6.58
C ILE A 113 1.54 3.60 -5.36
N PHE A 114 1.13 4.68 -4.71
CA PHE A 114 1.79 5.17 -3.50
C PHE A 114 1.78 4.13 -2.37
N LEU A 115 0.62 3.52 -2.11
CA LEU A 115 0.47 2.50 -1.08
C LEU A 115 1.29 1.24 -1.39
N ALA A 116 1.32 0.80 -2.65
CA ALA A 116 2.13 -0.33 -3.09
C ALA A 116 3.62 -0.07 -2.90
N ILE A 117 4.11 1.11 -3.33
CA ILE A 117 5.50 1.51 -3.13
C ILE A 117 5.84 1.54 -1.64
N HIS A 118 4.97 2.12 -0.81
CA HIS A 118 5.19 2.17 0.63
C HIS A 118 5.34 0.77 1.25
N VAL A 119 4.40 -0.14 0.97
CA VAL A 119 4.46 -1.52 1.49
C VAL A 119 5.74 -2.22 1.06
N VAL A 120 6.13 -2.09 -0.21
CA VAL A 120 7.36 -2.69 -0.74
C VAL A 120 8.59 -2.12 -0.05
N VAL A 121 8.69 -0.79 0.11
CA VAL A 121 9.82 -0.15 0.79
C VAL A 121 9.94 -0.63 2.23
N VAL A 122 8.83 -0.72 2.97
CA VAL A 122 8.84 -1.19 4.35
C VAL A 122 9.23 -2.67 4.43
N TRP A 123 8.74 -3.52 3.52
CA TRP A 123 9.15 -4.92 3.44
C TRP A 123 10.63 -5.06 3.14
N LEU A 124 11.16 -4.33 2.16
CA LEU A 124 12.59 -4.34 1.85
C LEU A 124 13.43 -3.88 3.03
N ALA A 125 12.99 -2.84 3.75
CA ALA A 125 13.65 -2.36 4.95
C ALA A 125 13.71 -3.41 6.07
N MET A 126 12.74 -4.32 6.14
CA MET A 126 12.74 -5.42 7.11
C MET A 126 13.48 -6.66 6.61
N LEU A 127 13.33 -7.04 5.34
CA LEU A 127 13.87 -8.30 4.81
C LEU A 127 15.36 -8.20 4.47
N ILE A 128 15.83 -7.09 3.91
CA ILE A 128 17.24 -6.93 3.50
C ILE A 128 18.20 -7.14 4.69
N PRO A 129 18.02 -6.49 5.84
CA PRO A 129 18.92 -6.69 6.98
C PRO A 129 18.84 -8.12 7.53
N LEU A 130 17.65 -8.73 7.54
CA LEU A 130 17.47 -10.12 7.94
C LEU A 130 18.30 -11.07 7.06
N VAL A 131 18.23 -10.89 5.73
CA VAL A 131 19.02 -11.67 4.77
C VAL A 131 20.52 -11.44 4.98
N GLN A 132 20.94 -10.20 5.20
CA GLN A 132 22.35 -9.86 5.46
C GLN A 132 22.87 -10.49 6.76
N ILE A 133 22.04 -10.57 7.80
CA ILE A 133 22.38 -11.24 9.07
C ILE A 133 22.48 -12.75 8.85
N ILE A 134 21.52 -13.37 8.16
CA ILE A 134 21.52 -14.83 7.88
C ILE A 134 22.70 -15.24 7.00
N GLN A 135 23.00 -14.43 5.98
CA GLN A 135 24.18 -14.63 5.13
C GLN A 135 25.50 -14.31 5.86
N GLY A 136 25.42 -13.95 7.14
CA GLY A 136 26.56 -13.78 8.02
C GLY A 136 27.47 -12.65 7.57
N MET A 137 26.95 -11.43 7.37
CA MET A 137 27.75 -10.25 6.99
C MET A 137 28.86 -10.60 5.99
N ASN A 138 28.49 -11.01 4.78
CA ASN A 138 29.44 -11.31 3.72
C ASN A 138 30.33 -10.09 3.45
N GLY A 139 31.52 -10.10 4.04
CA GLY A 139 32.62 -9.18 3.82
C GLY A 139 32.44 -7.80 4.45
N ARG A 140 33.11 -7.57 5.59
CA ARG A 140 33.80 -6.29 5.80
C ARG A 140 34.70 -6.03 4.58
N PRO A 141 34.89 -4.79 4.12
CA PRO A 141 34.82 -3.52 4.84
C PRO A 141 33.65 -2.60 4.49
#